data_AF-A0A183HWR6-F1
#
_entry.id   AF-A0A183HWR6-F1
#
_cell.length_a   1.000
_cell.length_b   1.000
_cell.length_c   1.000
_cell.angle_alpha   90.00
_cell.angle_beta   90.00
_cell.angle_gamma   90.00
#
_symmetry.space_group_name_H-M   'P 1'
#
loop_
_entity.id
_entity.type
_entity.pdbx_description
1 polymer ?
#
loop_
_entity_poly.entity_id
_entity_poly.type
_entity_poly.pdbx_seq_one_letter_code
_entity_poly.pdbx_strand_id
1 'polypeptide(L)'
;QVLEFEVDDKPCFEIPLNTVSNCTAGKSEAALEFHQNDDCSVSLMEMRFHIPTDPDADEDVDPVEEFRRAVMQYAGIETETDQPVAILQQILCTTPRGRYDIKVYQKYLSLHGKTYDYKIPIRTIMRLFLLPHKDGRHMYFVISLNPPIRQGQTRYHFLVLEFSKDEEVDLDLGLTTYAFNY
;
A
#
# COMPACT_ATOMS: atom_id res chain seq x y z
N GLN A 1 14.45 -14.78 -9.47
CA GLN A 1 14.48 -13.97 -10.70
C GLN A 1 15.27 -12.69 -10.41
N VAL A 2 15.96 -12.14 -11.41
CA VAL A 2 16.60 -10.81 -11.33
C VAL A 2 15.98 -9.90 -12.39
N LEU A 3 15.97 -8.60 -12.12
CA LEU A 3 15.80 -7.55 -13.12
C LEU A 3 17.18 -7.06 -13.52
N GLU A 4 17.48 -7.13 -14.81
CA GLU A 4 18.76 -6.68 -15.38
C GLU A 4 18.55 -5.34 -16.09
N PHE A 5 19.45 -4.38 -15.83
CA PHE A 5 19.46 -3.08 -16.51
C PHE A 5 20.72 -2.98 -17.37
N GLU A 6 20.53 -2.85 -18.68
CA GLU A 6 21.62 -2.81 -19.66
C GLU A 6 21.87 -1.39 -20.18
N VAL A 7 23.14 -1.07 -20.43
CA VAL A 7 23.58 0.15 -21.12
C VAL A 7 24.61 -0.26 -22.17
N ASP A 8 24.35 0.07 -23.44
CA ASP A 8 25.19 -0.32 -24.58
C ASP A 8 25.45 -1.84 -24.65
N ASP A 9 24.38 -2.63 -24.55
CA ASP A 9 24.39 -4.11 -24.55
C ASP A 9 25.28 -4.73 -23.45
N LYS A 10 25.50 -4.00 -22.36
CA LYS A 10 26.27 -4.45 -21.20
C LYS A 10 25.44 -4.33 -19.93
N PRO A 11 25.47 -5.33 -19.04
CA PRO A 11 24.82 -5.24 -17.74
C PRO A 11 25.44 -4.09 -16.94
N CYS A 12 24.61 -3.14 -16.55
CA CYS A 12 24.99 -2.05 -15.65
C CYS A 12 24.78 -2.49 -14.21
N PHE A 13 23.59 -3.02 -13.89
CA PHE A 13 23.30 -3.62 -12.59
C PHE A 13 22.17 -4.64 -12.67
N GLU A 14 22.07 -5.47 -11.63
CA GLU A 14 21.00 -6.43 -11.44
C GLU A 14 20.32 -6.21 -10.09
N ILE A 15 18.99 -6.39 -10.07
CA ILE A 15 18.17 -6.33 -8.86
C ILE A 15 17.54 -7.70 -8.63
N PRO A 16 17.89 -8.40 -7.52
CA PRO A 16 17.16 -9.59 -7.11
C PRO A 16 15.72 -9.24 -6.76
N LEU A 17 14.75 -9.76 -7.52
CA LEU A 17 13.35 -9.37 -7.36
C LEU A 17 12.73 -9.82 -6.05
N ASN A 18 13.32 -10.80 -5.37
CA ASN A 18 12.94 -11.18 -4.00
C ASN A 18 13.25 -10.11 -2.94
N THR A 19 14.04 -9.08 -3.27
CA THR A 19 14.30 -7.94 -2.37
C THR A 19 13.29 -6.81 -2.55
N VAL A 20 12.49 -6.85 -3.62
CA VAL A 20 11.44 -5.87 -3.92
C VAL A 20 10.22 -6.19 -3.06
N SER A 21 9.74 -5.20 -2.33
CA SER A 21 8.55 -5.31 -1.49
C SER A 21 7.27 -4.86 -2.19
N ASN A 22 7.41 -3.94 -3.15
CA ASN A 22 6.29 -3.40 -3.93
C ASN A 22 6.82 -2.75 -5.23
N CYS A 23 5.94 -2.59 -6.21
CA CYS A 23 6.18 -1.79 -7.41
C CYS A 23 4.93 -0.98 -7.75
N THR A 24 5.07 0.34 -7.86
CA THR A 24 3.98 1.25 -8.23
C THR A 24 4.20 1.83 -9.62
N ALA A 25 3.11 2.11 -10.34
CA ALA A 25 3.13 2.74 -11.66
C ALA A 25 2.67 4.19 -11.59
N GLY A 26 3.36 5.07 -12.32
CA GLY A 26 2.98 6.44 -12.64
C GLY A 26 2.93 6.64 -14.16
N LYS A 27 2.73 7.88 -14.63
CA LYS A 27 2.50 8.16 -16.07
C LYS A 27 3.60 7.64 -17.01
N SER A 28 4.85 7.70 -16.59
CA SER A 28 6.02 7.24 -17.37
C SER A 28 7.13 6.76 -16.44
N GLU A 29 6.73 6.31 -15.25
CA GLU A 29 7.65 5.96 -14.17
C GLU A 29 7.17 4.72 -13.44
N ALA A 30 8.07 3.78 -13.18
CA ALA A 30 7.83 2.68 -12.26
C ALA A 30 8.74 2.83 -11.05
N ALA A 31 8.17 2.81 -9.85
CA ALA A 31 8.92 2.91 -8.60
C ALA A 31 8.93 1.56 -7.88
N LEU A 32 10.13 0.98 -7.76
CA LEU A 32 10.40 -0.21 -6.97
C LEU A 32 10.69 0.19 -5.52
N GLU A 33 9.98 -0.39 -4.59
CA GLU A 33 10.24 -0.28 -3.15
C GLU A 33 10.91 -1.56 -2.65
N PHE A 34 11.86 -1.43 -1.74
CA PHE A 34 12.66 -2.54 -1.25
C PHE A 34 12.35 -2.90 0.21
N HIS A 35 12.44 -4.19 0.52
CA HIS A 35 12.41 -4.66 1.89
C HIS A 35 13.53 -4.01 2.70
N GLN A 36 13.17 -3.41 3.83
CA GLN A 36 14.14 -2.79 4.71
C GLN A 36 14.89 -3.83 5.53
N ASN A 37 16.20 -3.65 5.63
CA ASN A 37 17.05 -4.40 6.52
C ASN A 37 17.61 -3.44 7.59
N ASP A 38 17.07 -3.51 8.80
CA ASP A 38 17.46 -2.66 9.93
C ASP A 38 18.88 -2.99 10.44
N ASP A 39 19.45 -4.15 10.06
CA ASP A 39 20.82 -4.55 10.40
C ASP A 39 21.88 -3.93 9.48
N CYS A 40 21.47 -3.23 8.41
CA CYS A 40 22.37 -2.60 7.46
C CYS A 40 22.41 -1.08 7.65
N SER A 41 23.61 -0.50 7.74
CA SER A 41 23.80 0.93 7.96
C SER A 41 23.35 1.80 6.78
N VAL A 42 23.35 1.24 5.58
CA VAL A 42 22.87 1.88 4.35
C VAL A 42 21.99 0.88 3.62
N SER A 43 20.75 1.26 3.34
CA SER A 43 19.77 0.40 2.69
C SER A 43 19.07 1.19 1.57
N LEU A 44 19.02 0.62 0.37
CA LEU A 44 18.23 1.17 -0.74
C LEU A 44 16.74 1.07 -0.37
N MET A 45 16.01 2.18 -0.46
CA MET A 45 14.60 2.25 -0.04
C MET A 45 13.66 2.19 -1.24
N GLU A 46 13.92 3.04 -2.23
CA GLU A 46 13.13 3.16 -3.45
C GLU A 46 14.10 3.38 -4.62
N MET A 47 13.78 2.80 -5.77
CA MET A 47 14.41 3.09 -7.05
C MET A 47 13.31 3.36 -8.08
N ARG A 48 13.49 4.41 -8.89
CA ARG A 48 12.51 4.81 -9.89
C ARG A 48 13.09 4.75 -11.29
N PHE A 49 12.42 4.03 -12.17
CA PHE A 49 12.74 3.96 -13.58
C PHE A 49 11.83 4.89 -14.37
N HIS A 50 12.39 5.65 -15.29
CA HIS A 50 11.62 6.23 -16.38
C HIS A 50 11.43 5.17 -17.46
N ILE A 51 10.18 4.93 -17.86
CA ILE A 51 9.84 4.00 -18.93
C ILE A 51 9.38 4.86 -20.12
N PRO A 52 10.14 4.87 -21.23
CA PRO A 52 9.76 5.63 -22.41
C PRO A 52 8.43 5.12 -22.97
N THR A 53 7.53 6.04 -23.27
CA THR A 53 6.32 5.76 -24.05
C THR A 53 6.63 6.01 -25.51
N ASP A 54 6.44 5.01 -26.35
CA ASP A 54 6.52 5.18 -27.80
C ASP A 54 5.24 5.91 -28.27
N PRO A 55 5.35 7.10 -28.89
CA PRO A 55 4.19 7.84 -29.39
C PRO A 55 3.43 7.12 -30.50
N ASP A 56 4.04 6.11 -31.15
CA ASP A 56 3.43 5.28 -32.18
C ASP A 56 2.94 3.92 -31.64
N ALA A 57 3.11 3.65 -30.34
CA ALA A 57 2.58 2.44 -29.71
C ALA A 57 1.06 2.49 -29.56
N ASP A 58 0.45 1.31 -29.59
CA ASP A 58 -0.99 1.11 -29.40
C ASP A 58 -1.43 1.72 -28.06
N GLU A 59 -2.41 2.62 -28.07
CA GLU A 59 -2.86 3.35 -26.85
C GLU A 59 -3.40 2.41 -25.76
N ASP A 60 -3.76 1.18 -26.14
CA ASP A 60 -4.27 0.14 -25.24
C ASP A 60 -3.16 -0.57 -24.44
N VAL A 61 -1.87 -0.33 -24.75
CA VAL A 61 -0.73 -0.94 -24.03
C VAL A 61 -0.03 0.10 -23.17
N ASP A 62 -0.16 -0.05 -21.84
CA ASP A 62 0.60 0.75 -20.87
C ASP A 62 1.91 0.01 -20.49
N PRO A 63 3.08 0.40 -21.04
CA PRO A 63 4.35 -0.27 -20.77
C PRO A 63 4.78 -0.15 -19.31
N VAL A 64 4.34 0.89 -18.60
CA VAL A 64 4.63 1.04 -17.17
C VAL A 64 3.89 -0.03 -16.37
N GLU A 65 2.62 -0.25 -16.71
CA GLU A 65 1.79 -1.24 -16.03
C GLU A 65 2.23 -2.68 -16.36
N GLU A 66 2.68 -2.94 -17.59
CA GLU A 66 3.26 -4.24 -17.94
C GLU A 66 4.53 -4.53 -17.15
N PHE A 67 5.44 -3.55 -17.07
CA PHE A 67 6.65 -3.65 -16.27
C PHE A 67 6.32 -3.88 -14.79
N ARG A 68 5.40 -3.09 -14.23
CA ARG A 68 4.94 -3.23 -12.84
C ARG A 68 4.40 -4.64 -12.59
N ARG A 69 3.52 -5.13 -13.46
CA ARG A 69 2.93 -6.48 -13.35
C ARG A 69 3.99 -7.57 -13.37
N ALA A 70 4.97 -7.47 -14.28
CA ALA A 70 6.07 -8.43 -14.37
C ALA A 70 6.94 -8.42 -13.10
N VAL A 71 7.32 -7.23 -12.60
CA VAL A 71 8.08 -7.09 -11.36
C VAL A 71 7.33 -7.73 -10.19
N MET A 72 6.05 -7.40 -10.02
CA MET A 72 5.22 -7.95 -8.93
C MET A 72 5.11 -9.48 -8.99
N GLN A 73 4.89 -10.03 -10.19
CA GLN A 73 4.81 -11.47 -10.41
C GLN A 73 6.13 -12.17 -10.05
N TYR A 74 7.26 -11.70 -10.57
CA TYR A 74 8.55 -12.33 -10.37
C TYR A 74 9.16 -12.08 -8.97
N ALA A 75 8.74 -11.01 -8.30
CA ALA A 75 9.04 -10.77 -6.89
C ALA A 75 8.23 -11.69 -5.97
N GLY A 76 7.24 -12.43 -6.49
CA GLY A 76 6.33 -13.23 -5.67
C GLY A 76 5.41 -12.36 -4.82
N ILE A 77 5.19 -11.11 -5.22
CA ILE A 77 4.27 -10.19 -4.55
C ILE A 77 2.88 -10.49 -5.12
N GLU A 78 2.16 -11.37 -4.44
CA GLU A 78 0.79 -11.71 -4.81
C GLU A 78 -0.08 -10.44 -4.85
N THR A 79 -0.56 -10.11 -6.05
CA THR A 79 -1.65 -9.16 -6.26
C THR A 79 -2.93 -9.77 -5.70
N GLU A 80 -3.50 -9.10 -4.69
CA GLU A 80 -4.72 -9.42 -3.92
C GLU A 80 -5.63 -10.50 -4.56
N THR A 81 -5.39 -11.78 -4.26
CA THR A 81 -6.33 -12.90 -4.56
C THR A 81 -7.32 -13.15 -3.43
N ASP A 82 -7.05 -12.63 -2.22
CA ASP A 82 -7.99 -12.68 -1.10
C ASP A 82 -9.14 -11.72 -1.34
N GLN A 83 -10.39 -12.15 -1.08
CA GLN A 83 -11.50 -11.21 -1.00
C GLN A 83 -11.42 -10.42 0.32
N PRO A 84 -11.66 -9.10 0.29
CA PRO A 84 -11.73 -8.32 1.52
C PRO A 84 -12.97 -8.73 2.33
N VAL A 85 -12.78 -8.81 3.64
CA VAL A 85 -13.84 -9.03 4.64
C VAL A 85 -14.79 -7.84 4.67
N ALA A 86 -14.27 -6.63 4.50
CA ALA A 86 -15.05 -5.39 4.49
C ALA A 86 -14.32 -4.32 3.68
N ILE A 87 -15.08 -3.37 3.13
CA ILE A 87 -14.55 -2.22 2.41
C ILE A 87 -15.20 -0.96 2.96
N LEU A 88 -14.37 0.01 3.36
CA LEU A 88 -14.78 1.34 3.77
C LEU A 88 -14.25 2.34 2.74
N GLN A 89 -15.12 3.09 2.08
CA GLN A 89 -14.70 3.97 0.99
C GLN A 89 -14.55 5.42 1.47
N GLN A 90 -13.58 6.12 0.90
CA GLN A 90 -13.38 7.57 1.06
C GLN A 90 -13.23 8.06 2.51
N ILE A 91 -12.70 7.21 3.38
CA ILE A 91 -12.51 7.52 4.79
C ILE A 91 -11.50 8.64 4.95
N LEU A 92 -11.89 9.68 5.70
CA LEU A 92 -11.01 10.78 6.02
C LEU A 92 -9.98 10.33 7.06
N CYS A 93 -8.70 10.43 6.68
CA CYS A 93 -7.58 10.24 7.60
C CYS A 93 -6.92 11.59 7.84
N THR A 94 -6.83 12.00 9.11
CA THR A 94 -6.15 13.24 9.50
C THR A 94 -4.64 13.03 9.61
N THR A 95 -4.18 11.80 9.86
CA THR A 95 -2.76 11.43 9.96
C THR A 95 -2.54 9.98 9.51
N PRO A 96 -1.76 9.73 8.43
CA PRO A 96 -1.32 10.68 7.40
C PRO A 96 -2.51 11.35 6.72
N ARG A 97 -2.39 12.65 6.42
CA ARG A 97 -3.51 13.42 5.87
C ARG A 97 -3.89 12.92 4.48
N GLY A 98 -5.13 12.49 4.30
CA GLY A 98 -5.65 12.03 3.02
C GLY A 98 -7.05 11.43 3.12
N ARG A 99 -7.62 11.05 1.97
CA ARG A 99 -8.78 10.15 1.92
C ARG A 99 -8.30 8.81 1.40
N TYR A 100 -8.76 7.74 2.05
CA TYR A 100 -8.36 6.39 1.72
C TYR A 100 -9.58 5.48 1.60
N ASP A 101 -9.56 4.60 0.61
CA ASP A 101 -10.41 3.42 0.59
C ASP A 101 -9.70 2.34 1.43
N ILE A 102 -10.34 1.90 2.50
CA ILE A 102 -9.80 0.94 3.46
C ILE A 102 -10.45 -0.42 3.22
N LYS A 103 -9.67 -1.38 2.72
CA LYS A 103 -10.08 -2.78 2.62
C LYS A 103 -9.53 -3.57 3.81
N VAL A 104 -10.39 -4.37 4.43
CA VAL A 104 -10.03 -5.21 5.57
C VAL A 104 -9.82 -6.64 5.08
N TYR A 105 -8.62 -7.18 5.24
CA TYR A 105 -8.33 -8.60 4.99
C TYR A 105 -8.04 -9.33 6.30
N GLN A 106 -8.02 -10.66 6.26
CA GLN A 106 -7.78 -11.48 7.46
C GLN A 106 -6.43 -11.22 8.13
N LYS A 107 -5.40 -10.81 7.37
CA LYS A 107 -4.03 -10.63 7.89
C LYS A 107 -3.54 -9.19 7.85
N TYR A 108 -4.22 -8.29 7.14
CA TYR A 108 -3.77 -6.92 6.93
C TYR A 108 -4.94 -5.99 6.58
N LEU A 109 -4.74 -4.69 6.79
CA LEU A 109 -5.56 -3.62 6.22
C LEU A 109 -4.85 -3.08 4.98
N SER A 110 -5.60 -2.86 3.90
CA SER A 110 -5.12 -2.18 2.69
C SER A 110 -5.75 -0.80 2.66
N LEU A 111 -4.93 0.25 2.73
CA LEU A 111 -5.36 1.64 2.62
C LEU A 111 -4.93 2.14 1.26
N HIS A 112 -5.89 2.34 0.36
CA HIS A 112 -5.63 2.85 -0.97
C HIS A 112 -5.95 4.35 -1.04
N GLY A 113 -4.94 5.17 -1.32
CA GLY A 113 -5.06 6.62 -1.40
C GLY A 113 -4.78 7.13 -2.79
N LYS A 114 -5.05 8.42 -3.05
CA LYS A 114 -4.75 9.03 -4.36
C LYS A 114 -3.24 9.04 -4.70
N THR A 115 -2.39 9.09 -3.68
CA THR A 115 -0.93 9.27 -3.86
C THR A 115 -0.12 8.19 -3.16
N TYR A 116 -0.61 7.68 -2.04
CA TYR A 116 0.11 6.70 -1.24
C TYR A 116 -0.83 5.59 -0.84
N ASP A 117 -0.29 4.37 -0.91
CA ASP A 117 -0.97 3.15 -0.51
C ASP A 117 -0.22 2.50 0.65
N TYR A 118 -0.96 1.91 1.58
CA TYR A 118 -0.37 1.22 2.72
C TYR A 118 -0.99 -0.16 2.89
N LYS A 119 -0.12 -1.17 3.00
CA LYS A 119 -0.50 -2.51 3.45
C LYS A 119 -0.05 -2.68 4.90
N ILE A 120 -0.99 -2.70 5.83
CA ILE A 120 -0.75 -2.70 7.28
C ILE A 120 -1.08 -4.07 7.85
N PRO A 121 -0.09 -4.92 8.16
CA PRO A 121 -0.35 -6.22 8.76
C PRO A 121 -1.07 -6.06 10.11
N ILE A 122 -2.12 -6.84 10.36
CA ILE A 122 -2.91 -6.74 11.62
C ILE A 122 -2.00 -6.92 12.85
N ARG A 123 -0.97 -7.77 12.74
CA ARG A 123 0.03 -7.98 13.81
C ARG A 123 0.80 -6.72 14.24
N THR A 124 0.85 -5.68 13.42
CA THR A 124 1.54 -4.43 13.77
C THR A 124 0.62 -3.45 14.51
N ILE A 125 -0.69 -3.72 14.55
CA ILE A 125 -1.66 -2.91 15.30
C ILE A 125 -1.52 -3.22 16.78
N MET A 126 -1.07 -2.24 17.55
CA MET A 126 -0.82 -2.40 18.98
C MET A 126 -2.06 -2.07 19.82
N ARG A 127 -2.80 -1.03 19.44
CA ARG A 127 -3.99 -0.54 20.15
C ARG A 127 -4.95 0.15 19.20
N LEU A 128 -6.23 0.06 19.53
CA LEU A 128 -7.33 0.76 18.87
C LEU A 128 -8.02 1.66 19.89
N PHE A 129 -8.31 2.90 19.50
CA PHE A 129 -9.03 3.86 20.34
C PHE A 129 -10.17 4.47 19.55
N LEU A 130 -11.33 4.60 20.20
CA LEU A 130 -12.46 5.36 19.71
C LEU A 130 -12.66 6.57 20.63
N LEU A 131 -12.47 7.78 20.10
CA LEU A 131 -12.41 9.01 20.88
C LEU A 131 -13.44 10.02 20.34
N PRO A 132 -14.30 10.62 21.19
CA PRO A 132 -15.18 11.69 20.74
C PRO A 132 -14.39 12.96 20.45
N HIS A 133 -14.70 13.63 19.33
CA HIS A 133 -14.15 14.96 19.06
C HIS A 133 -14.85 16.01 19.93
N LYS A 134 -14.12 17.08 20.27
CA LYS A 134 -14.61 18.15 21.16
C LYS A 134 -15.78 18.95 20.59
N ASP A 135 -15.99 18.90 19.27
CA ASP A 135 -17.14 19.56 18.63
C ASP A 135 -18.47 18.82 18.87
N GLY A 136 -18.42 17.61 19.45
CA GLY A 136 -19.57 16.78 19.70
C GLY A 136 -20.17 16.09 18.47
N ARG A 137 -19.66 16.35 17.27
CA ARG A 137 -20.20 15.88 15.98
C ARG A 137 -19.37 14.79 15.32
N HIS A 138 -18.07 14.75 15.59
CA HIS A 138 -17.18 13.75 14.99
C HIS A 138 -16.69 12.74 16.03
N MET A 139 -16.26 11.58 15.53
CA MET A 139 -15.53 10.57 16.27
C MET A 139 -14.17 10.36 15.60
N TYR A 140 -13.11 10.28 16.38
CA TYR A 140 -11.82 9.80 15.92
C TYR A 140 -11.67 8.32 16.21
N PHE A 141 -11.18 7.58 15.22
CA PHE A 141 -10.71 6.22 15.39
C PHE A 141 -9.19 6.19 15.19
N VAL A 142 -8.46 5.88 16.26
CA VAL A 142 -7.00 5.93 16.28
C VAL A 142 -6.44 4.51 16.31
N ILE A 143 -5.55 4.21 15.36
CA ILE A 143 -4.86 2.93 15.23
C ILE A 143 -3.39 3.14 15.55
N SER A 144 -2.90 2.56 16.64
CA SER A 144 -1.48 2.60 17.00
C SER A 144 -0.72 1.48 16.31
N LEU A 145 0.41 1.81 15.68
CA LEU A 145 1.22 0.92 14.84
C LEU A 145 2.64 0.76 15.37
N ASN A 146 3.11 -0.48 15.41
CA ASN A 146 4.50 -0.84 15.64
C ASN A 146 4.90 -2.07 14.78
N PRO A 147 5.81 -1.95 13.80
CA PRO A 147 6.50 -0.72 13.40
C PRO A 147 5.56 0.31 12.75
N PRO A 148 5.95 1.61 12.70
CA PRO A 148 5.18 2.65 12.01
C PRO A 148 5.17 2.44 10.49
N ILE A 149 4.12 2.91 9.80
CA ILE A 149 4.14 3.05 8.35
C ILE A 149 5.02 4.25 7.95
N ARG A 150 5.50 4.26 6.70
CA ARG A 150 6.37 5.33 6.19
C ARG A 150 5.77 6.00 4.97
N GLN A 151 5.99 7.31 4.88
CA GLN A 151 5.72 8.10 3.69
C GLN A 151 6.96 8.94 3.40
N GLY A 152 7.77 8.49 2.43
CA GLY A 152 9.12 8.99 2.25
C GLY A 152 9.94 8.86 3.54
N GLN A 153 10.47 9.98 4.06
CA GLN A 153 11.26 10.00 5.29
C GLN A 153 10.41 10.04 6.57
N THR A 154 9.11 10.32 6.47
CA THR A 154 8.23 10.47 7.64
C THR A 154 7.70 9.12 8.11
N ARG A 155 7.70 8.90 9.42
CA ARG A 155 7.15 7.69 10.06
C ARG A 155 5.85 8.03 10.79
N TYR A 156 4.79 7.27 10.54
CA TYR A 156 3.51 7.40 11.22
C TYR A 156 3.27 6.21 12.14
N HIS A 157 3.42 6.47 13.45
CA HIS A 157 3.12 5.51 14.51
C HIS A 157 1.61 5.40 14.82
N PHE A 158 0.82 6.32 14.28
CA PHE A 158 -0.63 6.36 14.47
C PHE A 158 -1.32 6.68 13.15
N LEU A 159 -2.37 5.92 12.85
CA LEU A 159 -3.41 6.35 11.92
C LEU A 159 -4.52 7.01 12.71
N VAL A 160 -5.03 8.13 12.21
CA VAL A 160 -6.15 8.84 12.84
C VAL A 160 -7.24 9.05 11.80
N LEU A 161 -8.27 8.21 11.87
CA LEU A 161 -9.45 8.30 11.02
C LEU A 161 -10.49 9.20 11.69
N GLU A 162 -11.25 9.94 10.88
CA GLU A 162 -12.31 10.85 11.33
C GLU A 162 -13.63 10.45 10.68
N PHE A 163 -14.65 10.28 11.51
CA PHE A 163 -16.00 9.91 11.11
C PHE A 163 -17.00 10.94 11.63
N SER A 164 -18.00 11.28 10.81
CA SER A 164 -19.15 12.02 11.30
C SER A 164 -20.05 11.10 12.12
N LYS A 165 -20.62 11.59 13.24
CA LYS A 165 -21.61 10.81 14.01
C LYS A 165 -22.94 10.63 13.29
N ASP A 166 -23.22 11.50 12.32
CA ASP A 166 -24.45 11.45 11.53
C ASP A 166 -24.29 10.55 10.29
N GLU A 167 -23.09 10.00 10.06
CA GLU A 167 -22.80 9.12 8.94
C GLU A 167 -23.07 7.66 9.34
N GLU A 168 -23.97 7.01 8.60
CA GLU A 168 -24.24 5.58 8.70
C GLU A 168 -23.69 4.89 7.45
N VAL A 169 -22.99 3.77 7.64
CA VAL A 169 -22.40 2.97 6.57
C VAL A 169 -22.85 1.53 6.73
N ASP A 170 -23.55 1.00 5.71
CA ASP A 170 -23.85 -0.42 5.61
C ASP A 170 -22.59 -1.18 5.17
N LEU A 171 -22.18 -2.15 5.97
CA LEU A 171 -21.00 -2.98 5.72
C LEU A 171 -21.41 -4.42 5.47
N ASP A 172 -21.30 -4.86 4.22
CA ASP A 172 -21.39 -6.27 3.87
C ASP A 172 -20.11 -7.00 4.29
N LEU A 173 -20.23 -7.85 5.29
CA LEU A 173 -19.11 -8.67 5.76
C LEU A 173 -18.97 -9.91 4.86
N GLY A 174 -17.88 -9.98 4.11
CA GLY A 174 -17.48 -11.12 3.28
C GLY A 174 -17.04 -12.35 4.08
N LEU A 175 -17.69 -12.64 5.20
CA LEU A 175 -17.41 -13.81 6.04
C LEU A 175 -18.37 -14.94 5.67
N THR A 176 -17.83 -16.13 5.43
CA THR A 176 -18.67 -17.34 5.39
C THR A 176 -19.19 -17.64 6.79
N THR A 177 -20.45 -18.08 6.89
CA THR A 177 -21.22 -18.28 8.14
C THR A 177 -20.56 -19.16 9.21
N TYR A 178 -19.50 -19.90 8.87
CA TYR A 178 -18.74 -20.74 9.79
C TYR A 178 -17.68 -20.00 10.61
N ALA A 179 -17.38 -18.73 10.30
CA ALA A 179 -16.29 -17.96 10.92
C ALA A 179 -16.70 -17.21 12.22
N PHE A 180 -17.98 -17.18 12.58
CA PHE A 180 -18.47 -16.45 13.77
C PHE A 180 -18.45 -17.26 15.08
N ASN A 181 -18.07 -18.54 15.04
CA ASN A 181 -18.04 -19.38 16.23
C ASN A 181 -16.60 -19.70 16.62
N TYR A 182 -15.94 -18.79 17.35
CA TYR A 182 -14.96 -19.08 18.40
C TYR A 182 -14.80 -17.87 19.32
#